data_AF-A0A519PKW0-F1
#
_entry.id   AF-A0A519PKW0-F1
#
_cell.length_a   1.000
_cell.length_b   1.000
_cell.length_c   1.000
_cell.angle_alpha   90.00
_cell.angle_beta   90.00
_cell.angle_gamma   90.00
#
_symmetry.space_group_name_H-M   'P 1'
#
loop_
_entity.id
_entity.type
_entity.pdbx_description
1 polymer ?
#
loop_
_entity_poly.entity_id
_entity_poly.type
_entity_poly.pdbx_seq_one_letter_code
_entity_poly.pdbx_strand_id
1 'polypeptide(L)' 'LGVTNAAFRVTAISPQGEFATWRSTRQSSGYDVRSFQVKARPVQPIQGLRPGMSVLFDWSSR' A
#
# COMPACT_ATOMS: atom_id res chain seq x y z
N LEU A 1 16.73 -12.31 -2.54
CA LEU A 1 16.78 -11.92 -3.96
C LEU A 1 17.67 -10.69 -4.20
N GLY A 2 17.80 -9.75 -3.25
CA GLY A 2 18.76 -8.64 -3.37
C GLY A 2 18.48 -7.67 -4.53
N VAL A 3 17.31 -7.80 -5.17
CA VAL A 3 16.92 -6.98 -6.31
C VAL A 3 16.51 -5.60 -5.80
N THR A 4 17.23 -4.59 -6.25
CA THR A 4 16.93 -3.18 -5.99
C THR A 4 16.29 -2.56 -7.25
N ASN A 5 15.43 -1.56 -7.08
CA ASN A 5 14.79 -0.82 -8.18
C ASN A 5 13.90 -1.66 -9.13
N ALA A 6 13.23 -2.70 -8.62
CA ALA A 6 12.26 -3.45 -9.40
C ALA A 6 10.97 -2.64 -9.64
N ALA A 7 10.53 -2.55 -10.90
CA ALA A 7 9.33 -1.82 -11.29
C ALA A 7 8.06 -2.66 -11.11
N PHE A 8 7.07 -2.09 -10.42
CA PHE A 8 5.74 -2.68 -10.23
C PHE A 8 4.67 -1.78 -10.83
N ARG A 9 3.67 -2.39 -11.47
CA ARG A 9 2.46 -1.72 -11.95
C ARG A 9 1.32 -1.97 -10.97
N VAL A 10 0.70 -0.89 -10.50
CA VAL A 10 -0.54 -0.95 -9.73
C VAL A 10 -1.67 -1.37 -10.65
N THR A 11 -2.37 -2.45 -10.29
CA THR A 11 -3.51 -2.98 -11.04
C THR A 11 -4.84 -2.67 -10.38
N ALA A 12 -4.86 -2.47 -9.07
CA ALA A 12 -6.07 -2.10 -8.34
C ALA A 12 -5.71 -1.35 -7.04
N ILE A 13 -6.60 -0.46 -6.64
CA ILE A 13 -6.60 0.21 -5.34
C ILE A 13 -7.99 0.01 -4.75
N SER A 14 -8.05 -0.45 -3.50
CA SER A 14 -9.31 -0.71 -2.81
C SER A 14 -9.28 -0.06 -1.44
N PRO A 15 -10.22 0.85 -1.10
CA PRO A 15 -10.28 1.43 0.24
C PRO A 15 -10.52 0.30 1.25
N GLN A 16 -9.75 0.28 2.34
CA GLN A 16 -9.98 -0.61 3.45
C GLN A 16 -10.80 0.18 4.47
N GLY A 17 -12.12 -0.04 4.44
CA GLY A 17 -13.04 0.66 5.31
C GLY A 17 -12.93 0.10 6.72
N GLU A 18 -12.24 0.81 7.60
CA GLU A 18 -12.44 0.63 9.04
C GLU A 18 -12.93 1.92 9.68
N PHE A 19 -14.16 1.82 10.19
CA PHE A 19 -14.91 2.72 11.07
C PHE A 19 -15.48 4.01 10.47
N ALA A 20 -16.74 3.91 10.04
CA ALA A 20 -17.73 4.92 10.38
C ALA A 20 -18.12 4.78 11.86
N THR A 21 -17.25 5.16 12.80
CA THR A 21 -17.70 5.51 14.15
C THR A 21 -17.73 7.02 14.23
N TRP A 22 -18.85 7.59 13.78
CA TRP A 22 -19.12 9.02 13.90
C TRP A 22 -19.13 9.41 15.38
N ARG A 23 -18.03 9.96 15.91
CA ARG A 23 -18.07 10.70 17.18
C ARG A 23 -18.42 12.15 16.87
N SER A 24 -19.71 12.45 16.93
CA SER A 24 -20.22 13.81 16.91
C SER A 24 -19.93 14.38 18.28
N THR A 25 -18.74 14.95 18.51
CA THR A 25 -18.52 16.05 19.47
C THR A 25 -17.09 16.58 19.34
N ARG A 26 -17.01 17.79 18.78
CA ARG A 26 -16.06 18.90 19.02
C ARG A 26 -14.58 18.74 18.66
N GLN A 27 -14.17 19.61 17.73
CA GLN A 27 -12.89 20.35 17.71
C GLN A 27 -11.62 19.54 17.99
N SER A 28 -11.31 18.61 17.10
CA SER A 28 -9.90 18.23 16.90
C SER A 28 -9.64 18.26 15.40
N SER A 29 -8.59 18.98 14.99
CA SER A 29 -8.05 19.00 13.63
C SER A 29 -7.46 17.61 13.31
N GLY A 30 -8.31 16.59 13.29
CA GLY A 30 -7.92 15.19 13.11
C GLY A 30 -8.04 14.82 11.64
N TYR A 31 -6.91 14.52 11.02
CA TYR A 31 -6.85 13.93 9.68
C TYR A 31 -7.65 12.62 9.65
N ASP A 32 -8.55 12.48 8.67
CA ASP A 32 -9.20 11.20 8.33
C ASP A 32 -8.19 10.32 7.59
N VAL A 33 -7.39 9.55 8.33
CA VAL A 33 -6.43 8.61 7.74
C VAL A 33 -7.20 7.39 7.26
N ARG A 34 -7.52 7.36 5.96
CA ARG A 34 -8.16 6.21 5.32
C ARG A 34 -7.11 5.19 4.92
N SER A 35 -7.24 3.97 5.44
CA SER A 35 -6.46 2.83 4.97
C SER A 35 -6.92 2.40 3.58
N PHE A 36 -5.97 1.98 2.75
CA PHE A 36 -6.26 1.40 1.44
C PHE A 36 -5.31 0.25 1.15
N GLN A 37 -5.80 -0.71 0.38
CA GLN A 37 -5.01 -1.81 -0.13
C GLN A 37 -4.65 -1.51 -1.59
N VAL A 38 -3.37 -1.69 -1.92
CA VAL A 38 -2.88 -1.63 -3.29
C VAL A 38 -2.54 -3.04 -3.75
N LYS A 39 -3.01 -3.42 -4.94
CA LYS A 39 -2.55 -4.62 -5.63
C LYS A 39 -1.63 -4.21 -6.76
N ALA A 40 -0.39 -4.69 -6.73
CA ALA A 40 0.60 -4.43 -7.75
C ALA A 40 1.17 -5.74 -8.31
N ARG A 41 1.58 -5.71 -9.58
CA ARG A 41 2.25 -6.82 -10.27
C ARG A 41 3.59 -6.33 -10.83
N PRO A 42 4.64 -7.16 -10.83
CA PRO A 42 5.92 -6.76 -11.41
C PRO A 42 5.75 -6.52 -12.92
N VAL A 43 6.36 -5.46 -13.45
CA VAL A 43 6.27 -5.11 -14.88
C VAL A 43 7.02 -6.14 -15.74
N GLN A 44 8.13 -6.64 -15.21
CA GLN A 44 8.93 -7.70 -15.81
C GLN A 44 9.00 -8.90 -14.84
N PRO A 45 9.00 -10.15 -15.33
CA PRO A 45 9.19 -11.31 -14.47
C PRO A 45 10.50 -11.21 -13.69
N ILE A 46 10.42 -11.23 -12.36
CA ILE A 46 11.60 -11.24 -11.50
C ILE A 46 11.97 -12.69 -11.23
N GLN A 47 13.13 -13.11 -11.74
CA GLN A 47 13.59 -14.49 -11.58
C GLN A 47 13.69 -14.86 -10.10
N GLY A 48 13.00 -15.94 -9.71
CA GLY A 48 12.98 -16.45 -8.34
C GLY A 48 11.96 -15.79 -7.41
N LEU A 49 11.23 -14.75 -7.83
CA LEU A 49 10.11 -14.21 -7.06
C LEU A 49 8.90 -15.15 -7.15
N ARG A 50 8.55 -15.79 -6.04
CA ARG A 50 7.40 -16.70 -5.95
C ARG A 50 6.22 -16.07 -5.21
N PRO A 51 4.98 -16.50 -5.48
CA PRO A 51 3.83 -16.15 -4.66
C PRO A 51 4.11 -16.43 -3.17
N GLY A 52 3.71 -15.52 -2.28
CA GLY A 52 3.97 -15.60 -0.84
C GLY A 52 5.25 -14.91 -0.37
N MET A 53 6.11 -14.44 -1.28
CA MET A 53 7.25 -13.59 -0.92
C MET A 53 6.80 -12.14 -0.65
N SER A 54 7.37 -11.53 0.39
CA SER A 54 7.18 -10.12 0.71
C SER A 54 8.21 -9.24 -0.01
N VAL A 55 7.81 -8.03 -0.38
CA VAL A 55 8.67 -7.01 -0.97
C VAL A 55 8.62 -5.77 -0.08
N LEU A 56 9.77 -5.14 0.14
CA LEU A 56 9.85 -3.87 0.85
C LEU A 56 9.85 -2.72 -0.16
N PHE A 57 8.97 -1.75 0.08
CA PHE A 57 8.96 -0.49 -0.64
C PHE A 57 9.54 0.59 0.26
N ASP A 58 10.62 1.22 -0.17
CA ASP A 58 11.08 2.46 0.44
C ASP A 58 10.24 3.61 -0.10
N TRP A 59 9.20 3.99 0.65
CA TRP A 59 8.29 5.08 0.26
C TRP A 59 8.72 6.46 0.82
N SER A 60 9.76 6.49 1.65
CA SER A 60 10.09 7.63 2.53
C SER A 60 11.17 8.56 1.96
N SER A 61 11.70 8.30 0.76
CA SER A 61 12.74 9.13 0.16
C SER A 61 12.15 10.44 -0.39
N ARG A 62 11.94 11.39 0.51
CA ARG A 62 11.93 12.83 0.20
C ARG A 62 13.30 13.42 0.50
#